data_AF-A0A2G9YBY7-F1
#
_entry.id   AF-A0A2G9YBY7-F1
#
_cell.length_a   1.000
_cell.length_b   1.000
_cell.length_c   1.000
_cell.angle_alpha   90.00
_cell.angle_beta   90.00
_cell.angle_gamma   90.00
#
_symmetry.space_group_name_H-M   'P 1'
#
loop_
_entity.id
_entity.type
_entity.pdbx_description
1 polymer ?
#
loop_
_entity_poly.entity_id
_entity_poly.type
_entity_poly.pdbx_seq_one_letter_code
_entity_poly.pdbx_strand_id
1 'polypeptide(L)'
;SVPLHILSTRIAEIDVMYSLSQIALQPGYVLPEITEGKELIIKDGRHPVVEKVSLEPFIPNDALLDCQENHLLVITGPNMSGKSTYIRQVAL
;
A
#
# COMPACT_ATOMS: atom_id res chain seq x y z
N SER A 1 6.55 -27.68 -27.15
CA SER A 1 6.16 -26.28 -26.84
C SER A 1 5.71 -26.11 -25.39
N VAL A 2 4.90 -27.03 -24.83
CA VAL A 2 4.44 -27.00 -23.42
C VAL A 2 5.57 -26.82 -22.38
N PRO A 3 6.74 -27.49 -22.49
CA PRO A 3 7.82 -27.34 -21.49
C PRO A 3 8.42 -25.93 -21.42
N LEU A 4 8.51 -25.23 -22.55
CA LEU A 4 9.07 -23.87 -22.60
C LEU A 4 8.12 -22.84 -21.98
N HIS A 5 6.81 -23.04 -22.12
CA HIS A 5 5.82 -22.16 -21.49
C HIS A 5 5.85 -22.29 -19.97
N ILE A 6 5.92 -23.53 -19.44
CA ILE A 6 6.04 -23.77 -18.00
C ILE A 6 7.31 -23.11 -17.44
N LEU A 7 8.45 -23.30 -18.12
CA LEU A 7 9.71 -22.66 -17.71
C LEU A 7 9.59 -21.13 -17.69
N SER A 8 9.00 -20.54 -18.73
CA SER A 8 8.76 -19.10 -18.81
C SER A 8 7.91 -18.59 -17.63
N THR A 9 6.82 -19.30 -17.30
CA THR A 9 5.98 -18.96 -16.14
C THR A 9 6.76 -19.01 -14.83
N ARG A 10 7.58 -20.05 -14.61
CA ARG A 10 8.39 -20.16 -13.39
C ARG A 10 9.44 -19.05 -13.29
N ILE A 11 10.07 -18.67 -14.39
CA ILE A 11 11.01 -17.55 -14.42
C ILE A 11 10.28 -16.25 -14.10
N ALA A 12 9.08 -16.03 -14.66
CA ALA A 12 8.29 -14.84 -14.38
C ALA A 12 7.85 -14.76 -12.90
N GLU A 13 7.46 -15.88 -12.28
CA GLU A 13 7.14 -15.94 -10.85
C GLU A 13 8.35 -15.53 -9.99
N ILE A 14 9.54 -16.05 -10.31
CA ILE A 14 10.78 -15.70 -9.60
C ILE A 14 11.11 -14.22 -9.77
N ASP A 15 10.99 -13.68 -10.98
CA ASP A 15 11.25 -12.26 -11.26
C ASP A 15 10.32 -11.34 -10.46
N VAL A 16 9.02 -11.65 -10.41
CA VAL A 16 8.05 -10.91 -9.59
C VAL A 16 8.40 -10.99 -8.11
N MET A 17 8.68 -12.18 -7.59
CA MET A 17 9.06 -12.35 -6.17
C MET A 17 10.34 -11.58 -5.83
N TYR A 18 11.35 -11.64 -6.69
CA TYR A 18 12.59 -10.90 -6.51
C TYR A 18 12.33 -9.39 -6.52
N SER A 19 11.58 -8.88 -7.50
CA SER A 19 11.22 -7.46 -7.58
C SER A 19 10.47 -6.98 -6.32
N LEU A 20 9.48 -7.75 -5.85
CA LEU A 20 8.77 -7.44 -4.60
C LEU A 20 9.70 -7.46 -3.38
N SER A 21 10.65 -8.40 -3.31
CA SER A 21 11.63 -8.44 -2.22
C SER A 21 12.51 -7.19 -2.18
N GLN A 22 12.90 -6.64 -3.34
CA GLN A 22 13.66 -5.40 -3.41
C GLN A 22 12.86 -4.20 -2.89
N ILE A 23 11.54 -4.16 -3.14
CA ILE A 23 10.67 -3.11 -2.59
C ILE A 23 10.48 -3.29 -1.08
N ALA A 24 10.27 -4.52 -0.60
CA ALA A 24 10.07 -4.82 0.82
C ALA A 24 11.27 -4.45 1.70
N LEU A 25 12.48 -4.43 1.13
CA LEU A 25 13.71 -4.00 1.82
C LEU A 25 13.89 -2.47 1.84
N GLN A 26 13.08 -1.71 1.11
CA GLN A 26 13.15 -0.25 1.15
C GLN A 26 12.60 0.27 2.49
N PRO A 27 13.15 1.39 3.00
CA PRO A 27 12.63 2.03 4.19
C PRO A 27 11.13 2.35 4.06
N GLY A 28 10.38 2.15 5.15
CA GLY A 28 8.95 2.46 5.20
C GLY A 28 8.02 1.33 4.75
N TYR A 29 8.54 0.24 4.18
CA TYR A 29 7.76 -0.98 3.95
C TYR A 29 7.83 -1.92 5.15
N VAL A 30 6.70 -2.55 5.45
CA VAL A 30 6.56 -3.56 6.50
C VAL A 30 5.79 -4.75 5.94
N LEU A 31 5.99 -5.94 6.51
CA LEU A 31 5.16 -7.10 6.18
C LEU A 31 3.79 -6.90 6.85
N PRO A 32 2.68 -6.75 6.09
CA PRO A 32 1.36 -6.61 6.68
C PRO A 32 0.90 -7.91 7.34
N GLU A 33 0.13 -7.79 8.41
CA GLU A 33 -0.60 -8.92 8.98
C GLU A 33 -1.88 -9.15 8.17
N ILE A 34 -2.02 -10.33 7.59
CA ILE A 34 -3.21 -10.71 6.82
C ILE A 34 -4.10 -11.59 7.69
N THR A 35 -5.32 -11.14 7.96
CA THR A 35 -6.31 -11.84 8.78
C THR A 35 -7.58 -12.12 7.96
N GLU A 36 -8.45 -13.01 8.45
CA GLU A 36 -9.82 -13.19 7.91
C GLU A 36 -10.80 -12.12 8.44
N GLY A 37 -10.30 -11.15 9.22
CA GLY A 37 -11.08 -10.05 9.75
C GLY A 37 -11.56 -9.09 8.67
N LYS A 38 -12.46 -8.18 9.05
CA LYS A 38 -12.98 -7.12 8.17
C LYS A 38 -12.47 -5.74 8.55
N GLU A 39 -11.29 -5.71 9.16
CA GLU A 39 -10.64 -4.48 9.59
C GLU A 39 -9.45 -4.16 8.67
N LEU A 40 -9.28 -2.88 8.38
CA LEU A 40 -8.09 -2.32 7.77
C LEU A 40 -7.50 -1.33 8.77
N ILE A 41 -6.32 -1.68 9.28
CA ILE A 41 -5.57 -0.86 10.23
C ILE A 41 -4.25 -0.49 9.57
N ILE A 42 -4.07 0.80 9.33
CA ILE A 42 -2.81 1.37 8.82
C ILE A 42 -2.28 2.30 9.91
N LYS A 43 -1.03 2.07 10.32
CA LYS A 43 -0.31 2.93 11.27
C LYS A 43 0.86 3.58 10.56
N ASP A 44 1.01 4.90 10.75
CA ASP A 44 2.01 5.73 10.10
C ASP A 44 2.07 5.52 8.56
N GLY A 45 0.91 5.31 7.93
CA GLY A 45 0.82 5.01 6.51
C GLY A 45 1.33 6.15 5.64
N ARG A 46 2.00 5.80 4.54
CA ARG A 46 2.57 6.75 3.57
C ARG A 46 2.16 6.41 2.15
N HIS A 47 1.95 7.43 1.32
CA HIS A 47 1.62 7.22 -0.08
C HIS A 47 2.89 6.92 -0.89
N PRO A 48 3.08 5.69 -1.42
CA PRO A 48 4.37 5.22 -1.92
C PRO A 48 4.92 6.01 -3.12
N VAL A 49 4.04 6.56 -3.96
CA VAL A 49 4.44 7.42 -5.09
C VAL A 49 4.68 8.86 -4.66
N VAL A 50 3.75 9.47 -3.91
CA VAL A 50 3.84 10.90 -3.52
C VAL A 50 5.04 11.14 -2.63
N GLU A 51 5.33 10.25 -1.68
CA GLU A 51 6.51 10.36 -0.82
C GLU A 51 7.82 10.39 -1.62
N LYS A 52 7.95 9.54 -2.65
CA LYS A 52 9.17 9.47 -3.47
C LYS A 52 9.42 10.70 -4.33
N VAL A 53 8.38 11.42 -4.71
CA VAL A 53 8.49 12.60 -5.60
C VAL A 53 8.38 13.93 -4.85
N SER A 54 8.01 13.91 -3.56
CA SER A 54 7.88 15.10 -2.74
C SER A 54 9.25 15.69 -2.42
N LEU A 55 9.36 17.02 -2.50
CA LEU A 55 10.54 17.77 -2.06
C LEU A 55 10.56 17.96 -0.54
N GLU A 56 9.39 17.89 0.09
CA GLU A 56 9.22 18.02 1.54
C GLU A 56 8.97 16.64 2.17
N PRO A 57 9.36 16.46 3.45
CA PRO A 57 9.06 15.23 4.17
C PRO A 57 7.57 14.90 4.16
N PHE A 58 7.23 13.65 3.80
CA PHE A 58 5.86 13.18 3.83
C PHE A 58 5.38 12.99 5.28
N ILE A 59 4.22 13.55 5.61
CA ILE A 59 3.58 13.37 6.92
C ILE A 59 2.71 12.10 6.87
N PRO A 60 3.05 11.06 7.65
CA PRO A 60 2.29 9.81 7.66
C PRO A 60 0.89 9.99 8.26
N ASN A 61 -0.03 9.11 7.88
CA ASN A 61 -1.40 9.11 8.39
C ASN A 61 -1.86 7.71 8.79
N ASP A 62 -2.53 7.62 9.92
CA ASP A 62 -3.24 6.42 10.36
C ASP A 62 -4.57 6.27 9.61
N ALA A 63 -5.01 5.03 9.42
CA ALA A 63 -6.36 4.71 8.97
C ALA A 63 -6.93 3.53 9.78
N LEU A 64 -8.22 3.63 10.12
CA LEU A 64 -9.00 2.56 10.70
C LEU A 64 -10.31 2.46 9.91
N LEU A 65 -10.53 1.33 9.27
CA LEU A 65 -11.84 0.95 8.74
C LEU A 65 -12.22 -0.41 9.31
N ASP A 66 -13.47 -0.55 9.72
CA ASP A 66 -14.03 -1.80 10.24
C ASP A 66 -15.51 -1.90 9.85
N CYS A 67 -16.15 -3.03 10.16
CA CYS A 67 -17.59 -3.22 9.95
C CYS A 67 -18.44 -2.85 11.18
N GLN A 68 -17.89 -2.09 12.12
CA GLN A 68 -18.54 -1.62 13.34
C GLN A 68 -18.80 -0.11 13.22
N GLU A 69 -17.96 0.71 13.84
CA GLU A 69 -18.12 2.15 13.92
C GLU A 69 -17.48 2.88 12.72
N ASN A 70 -16.47 2.29 12.07
CA ASN A 70 -15.62 2.96 11.08
C ASN A 70 -15.85 2.47 9.65
N HIS A 71 -17.07 2.01 9.33
CA HIS A 71 -17.42 1.51 7.99
C HIS A 71 -17.55 2.62 6.93
N LEU A 72 -17.64 3.89 7.36
CA LEU A 72 -17.68 5.07 6.50
C LEU A 72 -16.89 6.22 7.14
N LEU A 73 -15.90 6.74 6.42
CA LEU A 73 -15.12 7.91 6.83
C LEU A 73 -15.56 9.16 6.05
N VAL A 74 -16.01 10.20 6.75
CA VAL A 74 -16.33 11.51 6.16
C VAL A 74 -15.14 12.45 6.38
N ILE A 75 -14.38 12.71 5.33
CA ILE A 75 -13.15 13.50 5.39
C ILE A 75 -13.41 14.91 4.86
N THR A 76 -13.20 15.92 5.70
CA THR A 76 -13.39 17.34 5.34
C THR A 76 -12.09 18.12 5.49
N GLY A 77 -12.02 19.32 4.91
CA GLY A 77 -10.85 20.20 4.98
C GLY A 77 -10.58 20.98 3.69
N PRO A 78 -9.74 22.02 3.74
CA PRO A 78 -9.50 22.93 2.62
C PRO A 78 -8.86 22.22 1.42
N ASN A 79 -8.99 22.76 0.20
CA ASN A 79 -8.32 22.21 -0.96
C ASN A 79 -6.80 22.13 -0.75
N MET A 80 -6.16 21.14 -1.39
CA MET A 80 -4.72 20.85 -1.25
C MET A 80 -4.27 20.35 0.14
N SER A 81 -5.17 20.12 1.10
CA SER A 81 -4.82 19.59 2.44
C SER A 81 -4.49 18.09 2.49
N GLY A 82 -4.17 17.47 1.36
CA GLY A 82 -3.81 16.04 1.31
C GLY A 82 -4.98 15.04 1.38
N LYS A 83 -6.25 15.47 1.46
CA LYS A 83 -7.42 14.55 1.54
C LYS A 83 -7.43 13.48 0.45
N SER A 84 -7.23 13.88 -0.81
CA SER A 84 -7.20 12.92 -1.93
C SER A 84 -5.97 12.00 -1.90
N THR A 85 -4.85 12.48 -1.37
CA THR A 85 -3.64 11.67 -1.16
C THR A 85 -3.90 10.62 -0.09
N TYR A 86 -4.52 10.99 1.03
CA TYR A 86 -4.93 10.07 2.07
C TYR A 86 -5.87 8.97 1.55
N ILE A 87 -6.94 9.35 0.83
CA ILE A 87 -7.91 8.38 0.30
C ILE A 87 -7.25 7.39 -0.66
N ARG A 88 -6.38 7.88 -1.55
CA ARG A 88 -5.65 7.01 -2.48
C ARG A 88 -4.65 6.11 -1.75
N GLN A 89 -3.95 6.62 -0.75
CA GLN A 89 -3.03 5.83 0.05
C GLN A 89 -3.74 4.65 0.72
N VAL A 90 -4.92 4.88 1.31
CA VAL A 90 -5.69 3.82 1.99
C VAL A 90 -6.18 2.74 1.01
N ALA A 91 -6.33 3.08 -0.28
CA ALA A 91 -6.83 2.16 -1.31
C ALA A 91 -5.74 1.41 -2.09
N LEU A 92 -4.46 1.80 -1.95
CA LEU A 92 -3.31 1.18 -2.63
C LEU A 92 -2.77 0.00 -1.83
#